data_AF-A0A9J7XNH4-F1
#
_entry.id   AF-A0A9J7XNH4-F1
#
_cell.length_a   1.000
_cell.length_b   1.000
_cell.length_c   1.000
_cell.angle_alpha   90.00
_cell.angle_beta   90.00
_cell.angle_gamma   90.00
#
_symmetry.space_group_name_H-M   'P 1'
#
loop_
_entity.id
_entity.type
_entity.pdbx_description
1 polymer ?
#
loop_
_entity_poly.entity_id
_entity_poly.type
_entity_poly.pdbx_seq_one_letter_code
_entity_poly.pdbx_strand_id
1 'polypeptide(L)'
;MFHILLFDFAVLPTDELKMAFLGSLKPVLLSVLNASHSVPLWSGPVFSRTMATLNQMHRKGRPPPPRPKISATYGHPQLKAVVLKTMIRKPKKPNSANRKCARVRLSNGQEAVAYIPGEGHNLQEHNVVLIQGGRTQDLPGVKITVVRGKYDCAHVVKKKQ
;
A
#
# COMPACT_ATOMS: atom_id res chain seq x y z
N MET A 1 -49.12 18.90 39.79
CA MET A 1 -48.49 17.60 40.07
C MET A 1 -47.00 17.79 39.86
N PHE A 2 -46.25 18.26 40.86
CA PHE A 2 -45.63 17.44 41.94
C PHE A 2 -44.80 16.31 41.31
N HIS A 3 -43.49 16.14 41.53
CA HIS A 3 -42.65 16.54 42.66
C HIS A 3 -41.16 16.45 42.25
N ILE A 4 -40.34 17.29 42.87
CA ILE A 4 -38.86 17.33 42.89
C ILE A 4 -38.32 16.13 43.70
N LEU A 5 -36.99 15.85 43.62
CA LEU A 5 -36.02 15.37 44.65
C LEU A 5 -34.96 14.49 43.95
N LEU A 6 -33.71 14.92 43.73
CA LEU A 6 -32.58 15.10 44.67
C LEU A 6 -32.42 13.91 45.63
N PHE A 7 -31.27 13.23 45.62
CA PHE A 7 -30.60 12.76 46.85
C PHE A 7 -29.22 12.14 46.52
N ASP A 8 -28.19 12.80 47.02
CA ASP A 8 -26.85 12.27 47.33
C ASP A 8 -26.92 10.97 48.14
N PHE A 9 -25.92 10.10 48.00
CA PHE A 9 -25.46 9.30 49.13
C PHE A 9 -23.96 9.08 49.06
N ALA A 10 -23.28 9.79 49.96
CA ALA A 10 -21.90 9.58 50.33
C ALA A 10 -21.81 8.55 51.47
N VAL A 11 -20.57 8.15 51.80
CA VAL A 11 -20.09 7.74 53.14
C VAL A 11 -20.29 6.27 53.58
N LEU A 12 -19.14 5.53 53.59
CA LEU A 12 -18.51 4.71 54.67
C LEU A 12 -19.34 3.56 55.32
N PRO A 13 -18.78 2.58 56.10
CA PRO A 13 -17.56 2.55 56.97
C PRO A 13 -16.63 1.33 56.77
N THR A 14 -15.34 1.32 57.18
CA THR A 14 -14.75 1.01 58.52
C THR A 14 -15.24 -0.35 59.08
N ASP A 15 -14.45 -1.30 59.59
CA ASP A 15 -13.23 -1.36 60.41
C ASP A 15 -12.51 -2.73 60.11
N GLU A 16 -11.33 -3.16 60.57
CA GLU A 16 -10.80 -3.11 61.93
C GLU A 16 -9.37 -3.74 62.02
N LEU A 17 -8.45 -3.00 62.67
CA LEU A 17 -7.38 -3.40 63.61
C LEU A 17 -6.40 -4.58 63.35
N LYS A 18 -5.09 -4.28 63.38
CA LYS A 18 -4.26 -4.42 64.61
C LYS A 18 -2.85 -3.79 64.51
N MET A 19 -2.64 -2.80 65.38
CA MET A 19 -1.48 -2.51 66.27
C MET A 19 -0.05 -2.54 65.67
N ALA A 20 0.62 -1.40 65.44
CA ALA A 20 1.27 -0.50 66.42
C ALA A 20 2.47 -1.13 67.16
N PHE A 21 3.70 -0.64 66.90
CA PHE A 21 4.75 -0.49 67.93
C PHE A 21 5.82 0.55 67.47
N LEU A 22 5.74 1.71 68.15
CA LEU A 22 6.76 2.71 68.53
C LEU A 22 8.07 2.91 67.74
N GLY A 23 8.39 4.20 67.52
CA GLY A 23 9.77 4.68 67.71
C GLY A 23 10.18 5.91 66.88
N SER A 24 9.86 7.12 67.36
CA SER A 24 10.47 8.38 66.91
C SER A 24 11.66 8.71 67.83
N LEU A 25 12.82 9.10 67.28
CA LEU A 25 13.89 9.85 67.98
C LEU A 25 14.92 10.49 67.01
N LYS A 26 14.57 11.68 66.52
CA LYS A 26 15.39 12.88 66.26
C LYS A 26 16.51 12.93 65.17
N PRO A 27 16.83 14.16 64.68
CA PRO A 27 17.51 14.43 63.39
C PRO A 27 18.95 14.99 63.55
N VAL A 28 19.56 15.35 62.41
CA VAL A 28 20.79 16.16 62.21
C VAL A 28 22.10 15.38 62.03
N LEU A 29 22.53 15.22 60.77
CA LEU A 29 23.93 15.52 60.38
C LEU A 29 24.04 15.79 58.87
N LEU A 30 24.83 16.82 58.59
CA LEU A 30 24.95 17.64 57.39
C LEU A 30 26.13 17.17 56.51
N SER A 31 26.03 17.39 55.19
CA SER A 31 27.14 17.55 54.19
C SER A 31 28.00 16.29 53.91
N VAL A 32 28.48 15.97 52.71
CA VAL A 32 29.20 16.73 51.66
C VAL A 32 29.18 15.88 50.36
N LEU A 33 29.37 16.54 49.20
CA LEU A 33 29.75 16.07 47.85
C LEU A 33 28.63 16.22 46.81
N ASN A 34 28.50 17.36 46.16
CA ASN A 34 29.34 17.95 45.09
C ASN A 34 28.90 17.55 43.68
N ALA A 35 28.77 18.60 42.87
CA ALA A 35 29.04 18.68 41.45
C ALA A 35 28.03 18.02 40.48
N SER A 36 27.27 18.90 39.82
CA SER A 36 27.16 19.01 38.35
C SER A 36 27.48 17.76 37.52
N HIS A 37 26.54 17.38 36.65
CA HIS A 37 26.60 17.53 35.19
C HIS A 37 25.50 16.70 34.53
N SER A 38 24.75 17.35 33.64
CA SER A 38 24.08 16.80 32.45
C SER A 38 23.59 15.35 32.47
N VAL A 39 22.27 15.19 32.40
CA VAL A 39 21.60 14.04 31.80
C VAL A 39 22.34 13.51 30.55
N PRO A 40 22.80 12.25 30.51
CA PRO A 40 23.06 11.58 29.26
C PRO A 40 21.72 11.06 28.72
N LEU A 41 21.26 11.79 27.71
CA LEU A 41 20.43 11.37 26.60
C LEU A 41 20.54 9.85 26.30
N TRP A 42 19.43 9.13 26.45
CA TRP A 42 19.07 7.91 25.72
C TRP A 42 20.25 6.97 25.36
N SER A 43 20.65 6.09 26.28
CA SER A 43 21.50 4.93 25.96
C SER A 43 20.65 3.80 25.34
N GLY A 44 20.13 4.05 24.15
CA GLY A 44 19.53 3.02 23.31
C GLY A 44 20.65 2.24 22.63
N PRO A 45 20.51 0.93 22.42
CA PRO A 45 21.52 0.16 21.70
C PRO A 45 21.69 0.78 20.31
N VAL A 46 22.88 1.31 20.07
CA VAL A 46 23.30 1.74 18.74
C VAL A 46 23.28 0.48 17.89
N PHE A 47 22.28 0.35 17.01
CA PHE A 47 22.23 -0.70 16.00
C PHE A 47 23.43 -0.54 15.06
N SER A 48 24.60 -1.01 15.49
CA SER A 48 25.73 -1.23 14.59
C SER A 48 25.27 -2.33 13.64
N ARG A 49 25.10 -1.99 12.36
CA ARG A 49 24.86 -2.97 11.31
C ARG A 49 26.03 -3.95 11.33
N THR A 50 25.84 -5.13 11.91
CA THR A 50 26.83 -6.20 11.92
C THR A 50 27.13 -6.59 10.48
N MET A 51 28.35 -6.33 10.03
CA MET A 51 28.83 -6.87 8.76
C MET A 51 28.87 -8.39 8.84
N ALA A 52 28.46 -9.06 7.76
CA ALA A 52 28.53 -10.51 7.69
C ALA A 52 30.00 -10.98 7.75
N THR A 53 30.27 -12.05 8.50
CA THR A 53 31.63 -12.59 8.61
C THR A 53 32.02 -13.34 7.33
N LEU A 54 33.32 -13.44 7.05
CA LEU A 54 33.83 -14.19 5.89
C LEU A 54 33.31 -15.64 5.88
N ASN A 55 33.30 -16.31 7.04
CA ASN A 55 32.77 -17.67 7.16
C ASN A 55 31.26 -17.75 6.89
N GLN A 56 30.48 -16.72 7.25
CA GLN A 56 29.05 -16.65 6.90
C GLN A 56 28.85 -16.48 5.40
N MET A 57 29.68 -15.66 4.74
CA MET A 57 29.66 -15.48 3.30
C MET A 57 30.09 -16.75 2.55
N HIS A 58 31.14 -17.43 3.00
CA HIS A 58 31.59 -18.71 2.43
C HIS A 58 30.46 -19.75 2.51
N ARG A 59 29.82 -19.92 3.68
CA ARG A 59 28.73 -20.89 3.88
C ARG A 59 27.48 -20.59 3.04
N LYS A 60 27.10 -19.32 2.91
CA LYS A 60 25.88 -18.91 2.19
C LYS A 60 26.10 -18.77 0.69
N GLY A 61 27.34 -18.57 0.26
CA GLY A 61 27.67 -18.25 -1.12
C GLY A 61 27.03 -16.94 -1.59
N ARG A 62 27.12 -16.70 -2.90
CA ARG A 62 26.48 -15.53 -3.52
C ARG A 62 24.97 -15.77 -3.58
N PRO A 63 24.12 -14.86 -3.05
CA PRO A 63 22.68 -14.99 -3.20
C PRO A 63 22.33 -14.88 -4.69
N PRO A 64 21.51 -15.81 -5.24
CA PRO A 64 21.08 -15.71 -6.62
C PRO A 64 20.22 -14.45 -6.82
N PRO A 65 20.28 -13.81 -8.00
CA PRO A 65 19.42 -12.68 -8.29
C PRO A 65 17.94 -13.11 -8.21
N PRO A 66 17.03 -12.19 -7.81
CA PRO A 66 15.61 -12.49 -7.78
C PRO A 66 15.09 -12.78 -9.19
N ARG A 67 14.09 -13.66 -9.28
CA ARG A 67 13.47 -14.03 -10.57
C ARG A 67 12.79 -12.80 -11.20
N PRO A 68 12.89 -12.61 -12.53
CA PRO A 68 12.19 -11.53 -13.21
C PRO A 68 10.67 -11.71 -13.07
N LYS A 69 9.95 -10.59 -12.91
CA LYS A 69 8.48 -10.60 -12.81
C LYS A 69 7.89 -10.79 -14.20
N ILE A 70 6.92 -11.70 -14.33
CA ILE A 70 6.21 -11.96 -15.58
C ILE A 70 5.37 -10.73 -15.97
N SER A 71 5.39 -10.38 -17.25
CA SER A 71 4.62 -9.25 -17.80
C SER A 71 3.12 -9.56 -17.83
N ALA A 72 2.29 -8.53 -18.06
CA ALA A 72 0.84 -8.72 -18.20
C ALA A 72 0.45 -9.61 -19.41
N THR A 73 1.38 -9.82 -20.35
CA THR A 73 1.22 -10.64 -21.54
C THR A 73 1.83 -12.04 -21.35
N TYR A 74 2.14 -12.44 -20.12
CA TYR A 74 2.66 -13.78 -19.80
C TYR A 74 3.97 -14.16 -20.53
N GLY A 75 4.81 -13.17 -20.85
CA GLY A 75 6.06 -13.38 -21.59
C GLY A 75 5.89 -13.41 -23.12
N HIS A 76 4.68 -13.31 -23.65
CA HIS A 76 4.44 -13.15 -25.08
C HIS A 76 4.53 -11.67 -25.51
N PRO A 77 4.93 -11.37 -26.75
CA PRO A 77 4.97 -9.99 -27.25
C PRO A 77 3.57 -9.42 -27.45
N GLN A 78 2.67 -10.21 -28.06
CA GLN A 78 1.26 -9.88 -28.26
C GLN A 78 0.37 -11.11 -28.00
N LEU A 79 -0.91 -10.86 -27.69
CA LEU A 79 -1.93 -11.90 -27.53
C LEU A 79 -3.20 -11.52 -28.30
N LYS A 80 -3.90 -12.54 -28.79
CA LYS A 80 -5.26 -12.37 -29.33
C LYS A 80 -6.25 -12.30 -28.16
N ALA A 81 -7.24 -11.42 -28.26
CA ALA A 81 -8.27 -11.30 -27.25
C ALA A 81 -9.64 -11.01 -27.89
N VAL A 82 -10.70 -11.37 -27.18
CA VAL A 82 -12.09 -11.06 -27.53
C VAL A 82 -12.60 -9.98 -26.58
N VAL A 83 -13.25 -8.95 -27.11
CA VAL A 83 -13.84 -7.88 -26.32
C VAL A 83 -15.11 -8.38 -25.63
N LEU A 84 -15.18 -8.22 -24.31
CA LEU A 84 -16.38 -8.52 -23.52
C LEU A 84 -17.28 -7.30 -23.41
N LYS A 85 -16.70 -6.14 -23.09
CA LYS A 85 -17.44 -4.88 -22.94
C LYS A 85 -16.52 -3.68 -23.11
N THR A 86 -16.98 -2.65 -23.81
CA THR A 86 -16.32 -1.35 -23.87
C THR A 86 -16.73 -0.47 -22.69
N MET A 87 -15.78 0.26 -22.11
CA MET A 87 -16.01 1.10 -20.94
C MET A 87 -15.09 2.31 -20.90
N ILE A 88 -15.52 3.35 -20.21
CA ILE A 88 -14.73 4.56 -19.98
C ILE A 88 -14.24 4.55 -18.53
N ARG A 89 -12.94 4.77 -18.33
CA ARG A 89 -12.34 4.92 -17.00
C ARG A 89 -11.78 6.31 -16.81
N LYS A 90 -11.96 6.87 -15.60
CA LYS A 90 -11.33 8.12 -15.18
C LYS A 90 -9.86 7.84 -14.78
N PRO A 91 -8.92 8.71 -15.14
CA PRO A 91 -7.53 8.61 -14.72
C PRO A 91 -7.37 8.90 -13.23
N LYS A 92 -6.20 8.57 -12.68
CA LYS A 92 -5.80 9.06 -11.35
C LYS A 92 -5.63 10.60 -11.36
N LYS A 93 -5.90 11.24 -10.23
CA LYS A 93 -5.50 12.65 -9.98
C LYS A 93 -3.97 12.74 -10.19
N PRO A 94 -3.41 13.77 -10.86
CA PRO A 94 -3.90 15.12 -11.15
C PRO A 94 -4.73 15.27 -12.44
N ASN A 95 -4.80 14.23 -13.26
CA ASN A 95 -5.39 14.33 -14.59
C ASN A 95 -6.92 14.17 -14.52
N SER A 96 -7.65 14.82 -15.44
CA SER A 96 -9.10 14.67 -15.59
C SER A 96 -9.43 14.46 -17.07
N ALA A 97 -9.85 13.24 -17.42
CA ALA A 97 -10.22 12.88 -18.78
C ALA A 97 -11.10 11.63 -18.80
N ASN A 98 -11.66 11.32 -19.97
CA ASN A 98 -12.35 10.06 -20.23
C ASN A 98 -11.43 9.15 -21.06
N ARG A 99 -10.86 8.12 -20.45
CA ARG A 99 -10.01 7.15 -21.16
C ARG A 99 -10.85 5.97 -21.66
N LYS A 100 -10.79 5.72 -22.96
CA LYS A 100 -11.49 4.61 -23.63
C LYS A 100 -10.76 3.30 -23.33
N CYS A 101 -11.46 2.36 -22.73
CA CYS A 101 -10.95 1.04 -22.34
C CYS A 101 -11.90 -0.06 -22.81
N ALA A 102 -11.42 -1.30 -22.82
CA ALA A 102 -12.24 -2.49 -23.04
C ALA A 102 -11.88 -3.56 -22.01
N ARG A 103 -12.89 -4.24 -21.46
CA ARG A 103 -12.68 -5.55 -20.84
C ARG A 103 -12.54 -6.56 -21.95
N VAL A 104 -11.45 -7.32 -21.91
CA VAL A 104 -11.09 -8.30 -22.92
C VAL A 104 -10.78 -9.63 -22.26
N ARG A 105 -11.18 -10.72 -22.92
CA ARG A 105 -10.79 -12.09 -22.58
C ARG A 105 -9.61 -12.48 -23.45
N LEU A 106 -8.47 -12.74 -22.84
CA LEU A 106 -7.25 -13.15 -23.51
C LEU A 106 -7.37 -14.59 -24.00
N SER A 107 -6.58 -14.97 -25.01
CA SER A 107 -6.43 -16.37 -25.44
C SER A 107 -6.08 -17.31 -24.29
N ASN A 108 -5.40 -16.81 -23.26
CA ASN A 108 -5.01 -17.56 -22.07
C ASN A 108 -6.19 -17.80 -21.09
N GLY A 109 -7.40 -17.40 -21.46
CA GLY A 109 -8.63 -17.56 -20.68
C GLY A 109 -8.88 -16.47 -19.64
N GLN A 110 -7.87 -15.67 -19.31
CA GLN A 110 -8.00 -14.60 -18.32
C GLN A 110 -8.68 -13.35 -18.85
N GLU A 111 -9.39 -12.67 -17.96
CA GLU A 111 -9.97 -11.36 -18.24
C GLU A 111 -9.06 -10.24 -17.76
N ALA A 112 -8.87 -9.24 -18.62
CA ALA A 112 -8.08 -8.07 -18.33
C ALA A 112 -8.74 -6.82 -18.92
N VAL A 113 -8.28 -5.66 -18.48
CA VAL A 113 -8.74 -4.37 -19.02
C VAL A 113 -7.64 -3.82 -19.91
N ALA A 114 -7.98 -3.57 -21.17
CA ALA A 114 -7.08 -3.00 -22.16
C ALA A 114 -7.42 -1.55 -22.47
N TYR A 115 -6.38 -0.73 -22.63
CA TYR A 115 -6.50 0.64 -23.10
C TYR A 115 -6.62 0.67 -24.63
N ILE A 116 -7.50 1.53 -25.16
CA ILE A 116 -7.67 1.73 -26.60
C ILE A 116 -6.97 3.05 -26.98
N PRO A 117 -5.86 3.01 -27.73
CA PRO A 117 -5.13 4.23 -28.09
C PRO A 117 -5.83 5.00 -29.22
N GLY A 118 -5.52 6.29 -29.30
CA GLY A 118 -6.00 7.21 -30.33
C GLY A 118 -7.42 7.74 -30.09
N GLU A 119 -7.98 8.34 -31.14
CA GLU A 119 -9.28 8.99 -31.11
C GLU A 119 -10.35 8.12 -31.77
N GLY A 120 -11.51 7.99 -31.10
CA GLY A 120 -12.62 7.16 -31.57
C GLY A 120 -12.31 5.66 -31.62
N HIS A 121 -13.31 4.78 -31.48
CA HIS A 121 -13.18 3.37 -31.82
C HIS A 121 -14.55 2.82 -32.20
N ASN A 122 -14.57 1.78 -33.04
CA ASN A 122 -15.79 1.06 -33.43
C ASN A 122 -15.82 -0.36 -32.83
N LEU A 123 -15.11 -0.57 -31.71
CA LEU A 123 -15.11 -1.86 -31.03
C LEU A 123 -16.45 -2.09 -30.34
N GLN A 124 -17.01 -3.26 -30.59
CA GLN A 124 -18.22 -3.76 -29.96
C GLN A 124 -17.89 -5.02 -29.17
N GLU A 125 -18.89 -5.55 -28.48
CA GLU A 125 -18.76 -6.86 -27.81
C GLU A 125 -18.52 -7.95 -28.87
N HIS A 126 -17.76 -8.98 -28.51
CA HIS A 126 -17.32 -10.10 -29.38
C HIS A 126 -16.31 -9.76 -30.48
N ASN A 127 -15.97 -8.48 -30.69
CA ASN A 127 -14.90 -8.13 -31.60
C ASN A 127 -13.57 -8.73 -31.13
N VAL A 128 -12.76 -9.14 -32.10
CA VAL A 128 -11.43 -9.69 -31.92
C VAL A 128 -10.41 -8.56 -32.03
N VAL A 129 -9.48 -8.52 -31.09
CA VAL A 129 -8.42 -7.52 -31.03
C VAL A 129 -7.05 -8.15 -30.74
N LEU A 130 -6.00 -7.48 -31.20
CA LEU A 130 -4.62 -7.81 -30.82
C LEU A 130 -4.22 -6.90 -29.67
N ILE A 131 -3.72 -7.49 -28.58
CA ILE A 131 -3.21 -6.74 -27.44
C ILE A 131 -1.70 -6.85 -27.35
N GLN A 132 -1.06 -5.80 -26.84
CA GLN A 132 0.36 -5.76 -26.55
C GLN A 132 0.60 -5.30 -25.11
N GLY A 133 1.78 -5.64 -24.58
CA GLY A 133 2.22 -5.12 -23.30
C GLY A 133 2.40 -3.61 -23.36
N GLY A 134 1.85 -2.88 -22.39
CA GLY A 134 1.95 -1.42 -22.34
C GLY A 134 1.17 -0.86 -21.17
N ARG A 135 1.87 -0.32 -20.17
CA ARG A 135 1.21 0.30 -19.02
C ARG A 135 0.70 1.68 -19.41
N THR A 136 -0.60 1.90 -19.21
CA THR A 136 -1.17 3.24 -19.27
C THR A 136 -0.87 3.95 -17.96
N GLN A 137 -0.08 5.03 -18.00
CA GLN A 137 0.46 5.71 -16.82
C GLN A 137 -0.64 6.31 -15.93
N ASP A 138 -1.72 6.75 -16.56
CA ASP A 138 -2.85 7.40 -15.92
C ASP A 138 -3.81 6.44 -15.22
N LEU A 139 -3.99 5.24 -15.77
CA LEU A 139 -5.01 4.31 -15.33
C LEU A 139 -4.38 3.26 -14.40
N PRO A 140 -4.83 3.17 -13.13
CA PRO A 140 -4.38 2.11 -12.25
C PRO A 140 -4.85 0.75 -12.78
N GLY A 141 -3.96 -0.24 -12.77
CA GLY A 141 -4.26 -1.62 -13.15
C GLY A 141 -4.32 -1.89 -14.66
N VAL A 142 -4.25 -0.89 -15.54
CA VAL A 142 -4.29 -1.08 -17.00
C VAL A 142 -2.87 -1.23 -17.54
N LYS A 143 -2.45 -2.48 -17.77
CA LYS A 143 -1.09 -2.88 -18.17
C LYS A 143 -0.95 -3.35 -19.62
N ILE A 144 -2.08 -3.44 -20.33
CA ILE A 144 -2.16 -3.90 -21.72
C ILE A 144 -2.86 -2.85 -22.57
N THR A 145 -2.40 -2.74 -23.82
CA THR A 145 -2.91 -1.77 -24.80
C THR A 145 -3.31 -2.50 -26.07
N VAL A 146 -4.41 -2.08 -26.69
CA VAL A 146 -4.86 -2.62 -27.97
C VAL A 146 -4.01 -2.08 -29.11
N VAL A 147 -3.60 -2.95 -30.03
CA VAL A 147 -2.89 -2.58 -31.26
C VAL A 147 -3.90 -2.09 -32.30
N ARG A 148 -3.60 -0.96 -32.95
CA ARG A 148 -4.41 -0.42 -34.05
C ARG A 148 -3.97 -0.99 -35.39
N GLY A 149 -4.90 -1.10 -36.33
CA GLY A 149 -4.65 -1.61 -37.68
C GLY A 149 -4.66 -3.13 -37.79
N LYS A 150 -5.20 -3.85 -36.80
CA LYS A 150 -5.25 -5.32 -36.79
C LYS A 150 -6.57 -5.85 -36.25
N TYR A 151 -7.06 -6.94 -36.87
CA TYR A 151 -8.39 -7.51 -36.63
C TYR A 151 -9.47 -6.44 -36.77
N ASP A 152 -10.42 -6.36 -35.84
CA ASP A 152 -11.54 -5.42 -35.91
C ASP A 152 -11.17 -4.00 -35.47
N CYS A 153 -9.91 -3.80 -35.07
CA CYS A 153 -9.39 -2.53 -34.60
C CYS A 153 -8.79 -1.73 -35.76
N ALA A 154 -9.62 -1.00 -36.50
CA ALA A 154 -9.19 -0.18 -37.64
C ALA A 154 -8.25 0.98 -37.25
N HIS A 155 -7.49 1.47 -38.25
CA HIS A 155 -6.64 2.66 -38.13
C HIS A 155 -7.47 3.91 -37.78
N VAL A 156 -6.84 4.88 -37.12
CA VAL A 156 -7.48 6.17 -36.81
C VAL A 156 -7.55 7.00 -38.10
N VAL A 157 -8.75 7.39 -38.51
CA VAL A 157 -8.96 8.28 -39.66
C VAL A 157 -8.66 9.71 -39.23
N LYS A 158 -7.69 10.36 -39.90
CA LYS A 158 -7.44 11.78 -39.72
C LYS A 158 -8.59 12.57 -40.31
N LYS A 159 -9.26 13.38 -39.51
CA LYS A 159 -10.19 14.39 -40.02
C LYS A 159 -9.36 15.58 -40.49
N LYS A 160 -9.57 16.05 -41.73
CA LYS A 160 -9.07 17.37 -42.12
C LYS A 160 -9.83 18.39 -41.26
N GLN A 161 -9.08 19.15 -40.46
CA GLN A 161 -9.61 20.28 -39.71
C GLN A 161 -9.84 21.46 -40.65
#